data_AF-A0A9Q3JA45-F1
#
_entry.id   AF-A0A9Q3JA45-F1
#
_cell.length_a   1.000
_cell.length_b   1.000
_cell.length_c   1.000
_cell.angle_alpha   90.00
_cell.angle_beta   90.00
_cell.angle_gamma   90.00
#
_symmetry.space_group_name_H-M   'P 1'
#
loop_
_entity.id
_entity.type
_entity.pdbx_description
1 polymer ?
#
loop_
_entity_poly.entity_id
_entity_poly.type
_entity_poly.pdbx_seq_one_letter_code
_entity_poly.pdbx_strand_id
1 'polypeptide(L)'
;MIKALHITNLVQLELTGKLMNKHPAFPVILIKPYSSSDKELFTLRNKLPLEIPPLEEVEEKKIVKVLKERRARDKKEKEYLVRYRTPTQEDEWLLEKDITNSDKLIRRFRNERKPKEYKIKHY
;
A
#
# COMPACT_ATOMS: atom_id res chain seq x y z
N MET A 1 -12.09 -29.70 2.82
CA MET A 1 -10.74 -29.45 3.39
C MET A 1 -9.76 -29.29 2.24
N ILE A 2 -9.23 -28.09 2.05
CA ILE A 2 -8.32 -27.74 0.95
C ILE A 2 -6.89 -27.88 1.49
N LYS A 3 -6.11 -28.80 0.91
CA LYS A 3 -4.67 -28.92 1.20
C LYS A 3 -3.93 -27.90 0.32
N ALA A 4 -3.04 -27.13 0.95
CA ALA A 4 -2.30 -26.03 0.35
C ALA A 4 -1.51 -26.45 -0.91
N LEU A 5 -1.65 -25.67 -1.99
CA LEU A 5 -0.87 -25.80 -3.23
C LEU A 5 0.35 -24.86 -3.16
N HIS A 6 1.55 -25.41 -3.36
CA HIS A 6 2.80 -24.64 -3.37
C HIS A 6 3.05 -24.05 -4.78
N ILE A 7 3.16 -22.73 -4.89
CA ILE A 7 2.91 -21.92 -6.12
C ILE A 7 4.14 -21.78 -7.07
N THR A 8 5.18 -22.62 -7.01
CA THR A 8 6.48 -22.23 -7.62
C THR A 8 6.82 -22.79 -9.01
N ASN A 9 6.00 -23.66 -9.62
CA ASN A 9 6.25 -24.13 -11.00
C ASN A 9 4.92 -24.51 -11.68
N LEU A 10 4.29 -23.59 -12.41
CA LEU A 10 3.04 -23.87 -13.12
C LEU A 10 3.17 -23.53 -14.60
N VAL A 11 3.01 -24.53 -15.46
CA VAL A 11 2.97 -24.42 -16.92
C VAL A 11 1.57 -24.83 -17.36
N GLN A 12 0.88 -23.98 -18.12
CA GLN A 12 -0.46 -24.27 -18.64
C GLN A 12 -0.35 -25.11 -19.92
N LEU A 13 -0.92 -26.32 -19.85
CA LEU A 13 -0.96 -27.29 -20.94
C LEU A 13 -2.39 -27.33 -21.50
N GLU A 14 -2.61 -26.82 -22.72
CA GLU A 14 -3.90 -26.97 -23.40
C GLU A 14 -3.94 -28.29 -24.17
N LEU A 15 -4.78 -29.23 -23.71
CA LEU A 15 -4.99 -30.51 -24.36
C LEU A 15 -6.24 -30.43 -25.25
N THR A 16 -6.13 -30.74 -26.54
CA THR A 16 -7.27 -30.75 -27.48
C THR A 16 -7.60 -32.16 -27.98
N GLY A 17 -8.88 -32.39 -28.30
CA GLY A 17 -9.36 -33.63 -28.91
C GLY A 17 -9.30 -34.86 -27.98
N LYS A 18 -8.84 -36.00 -28.51
CA LYS A 18 -8.84 -37.32 -27.82
C LYS A 18 -7.94 -37.39 -26.57
N LEU A 19 -7.10 -36.38 -26.33
CA LEU A 19 -6.19 -36.28 -25.18
C LEU A 19 -6.83 -35.64 -23.94
N MET A 20 -7.97 -34.95 -24.07
CA MET A 20 -8.70 -34.39 -22.92
C MET A 20 -9.24 -35.48 -21.98
N ASN A 21 -9.61 -36.63 -22.54
CA ASN A 21 -10.25 -37.72 -21.80
C ASN A 21 -9.24 -38.74 -21.24
N LYS A 22 -7.93 -38.54 -21.49
CA LYS A 22 -6.86 -39.38 -20.94
C LYS A 22 -6.17 -38.59 -19.84
N HIS A 23 -6.06 -39.18 -18.65
CA HIS A 23 -5.20 -38.60 -17.62
C HIS A 23 -3.79 -38.49 -18.21
N PRO A 24 -3.14 -37.31 -18.21
CA PRO A 24 -1.75 -37.21 -18.62
C PRO A 24 -0.93 -37.98 -17.58
N ALA A 25 -0.71 -39.26 -17.83
CA ALA A 25 0.24 -40.06 -17.10
C ALA A 25 1.61 -39.70 -17.66
N PHE A 26 2.22 -38.64 -17.11
CA PHE A 26 3.64 -38.45 -17.31
C PHE A 26 4.34 -39.70 -16.78
N PRO A 27 5.07 -40.45 -17.61
CA PRO A 27 5.82 -41.59 -17.13
C PRO A 27 6.74 -41.09 -16.02
N VAL A 28 6.63 -41.67 -14.83
CA VAL A 28 7.50 -41.34 -13.69
C VAL A 28 8.98 -41.54 -14.07
N ILE A 29 9.26 -42.39 -15.06
CA ILE A 29 10.58 -42.62 -15.66
C ILE A 29 11.19 -41.35 -16.28
N LEU A 30 10.36 -40.39 -16.72
CA LEU A 30 10.84 -39.11 -17.29
C LEU A 30 11.09 -38.04 -16.22
N ILE A 31 10.70 -38.29 -14.96
CA ILE A 31 10.97 -37.38 -13.86
C ILE A 31 12.43 -37.56 -13.47
N LYS A 32 13.28 -36.66 -13.93
CA LYS A 32 14.67 -36.61 -13.46
C LYS A 32 14.66 -36.20 -11.99
N PRO A 33 15.36 -36.93 -11.11
CA PRO A 33 15.54 -36.48 -9.73
C PRO A 33 16.23 -35.12 -9.74
N TYR A 34 15.73 -34.21 -8.91
CA TYR A 34 16.36 -32.91 -8.72
C TYR A 34 17.77 -33.13 -8.16
N SER A 35 18.78 -32.60 -8.85
CA SER A 35 20.15 -32.53 -8.35
C SER A 35 20.45 -31.08 -7.97
N SER A 36 21.14 -30.91 -6.84
CA SER A 36 21.74 -29.62 -6.49
C SER A 36 22.65 -29.16 -7.62
N SER A 37 22.55 -27.90 -8.02
CA SER A 37 23.39 -27.38 -9.10
C SER A 37 24.87 -27.41 -8.72
N ASP A 38 25.70 -27.95 -9.61
CA ASP A 38 27.16 -27.95 -9.45
C ASP A 38 27.71 -26.53 -9.43
N LYS A 39 28.40 -26.19 -8.34
CA LYS A 39 28.98 -24.87 -8.13
C LYS A 39 30.10 -24.55 -9.13
N GLU A 40 30.77 -25.58 -9.65
CA GLU A 40 31.84 -25.46 -10.64
C GLU A 40 31.29 -25.16 -12.05
N LEU A 41 30.12 -25.70 -12.39
CA LEU A 41 29.45 -25.44 -13.68
C LEU A 41 28.68 -24.10 -13.68
N PHE A 42 28.27 -23.63 -12.50
CA PHE A 42 27.45 -22.42 -12.34
C PHE A 42 28.11 -21.40 -11.41
N THR A 43 29.35 -21.02 -11.70
CA THR A 43 30.16 -20.09 -10.89
C THR A 43 29.51 -18.70 -10.72
N LEU A 44 28.69 -18.27 -11.68
CA LEU A 44 27.96 -17.00 -11.65
C LEU A 44 26.76 -16.99 -10.66
N ARG A 45 26.37 -18.15 -10.11
CA ARG A 45 25.34 -18.23 -9.05
C ARG A 45 25.90 -17.91 -7.66
N ASN A 46 27.20 -17.70 -7.54
CA ASN A 46 27.76 -17.16 -6.32
C ASN A 46 27.12 -15.81 -6.06
N LYS A 47 26.45 -15.71 -4.90
CA LYS A 47 25.62 -14.59 -4.48
C LYS A 47 26.42 -13.29 -4.61
N LEU A 48 26.22 -12.56 -5.69
CA LEU A 48 26.59 -11.15 -5.72
C LEU A 48 25.85 -10.50 -4.55
N PRO A 49 26.52 -9.68 -3.73
CA PRO A 49 25.83 -8.94 -2.69
C PRO A 49 24.68 -8.17 -3.33
N LEU A 50 23.48 -8.35 -2.80
CA LEU A 50 22.30 -7.65 -3.27
C LEU A 50 22.53 -6.17 -2.98
N GLU A 51 22.82 -5.38 -4.01
CA GLU A 51 22.84 -3.92 -3.89
C GLU A 51 21.38 -3.47 -3.74
N ILE A 52 20.95 -3.26 -2.50
CA ILE A 52 19.65 -2.68 -2.22
C ILE A 52 19.74 -1.21 -2.68
N PRO A 53 18.91 -0.76 -3.63
CA PRO A 53 18.91 0.64 -4.01
C PRO A 53 18.61 1.48 -2.77
N PRO A 54 19.25 2.66 -2.61
CA PRO A 54 18.97 3.53 -1.48
C PRO A 54 17.47 3.82 -1.43
N LEU A 55 16.86 3.55 -0.26
CA LEU A 55 15.47 3.86 -0.02
C LEU A 55 15.33 5.39 -0.08
N GLU A 56 14.59 5.90 -1.07
CA GLU A 56 14.30 7.33 -1.14
C GLU A 56 13.72 7.78 0.21
N GLU A 57 14.35 8.78 0.83
CA GLU A 57 13.85 9.37 2.06
C GLU A 57 12.47 9.95 1.75
N VAL A 58 11.42 9.28 2.22
CA VAL A 58 10.06 9.79 2.10
C VAL A 58 10.00 11.08 2.91
N GLU A 59 10.01 12.23 2.22
CA GLU A 59 9.85 13.52 2.87
C GLU A 59 8.63 13.48 3.80
N GLU A 60 8.85 13.77 5.08
CA GLU A 60 7.76 13.79 6.06
C GLU A 60 6.69 14.79 5.62
N LYS A 61 5.50 14.28 5.30
CA LYS A 61 4.38 15.09 4.79
C LYS A 61 3.94 16.09 5.87
N LYS A 62 4.36 17.35 5.73
CA LYS A 62 4.03 18.39 6.71
C LYS A 62 2.67 19.01 6.44
N ILE A 63 1.76 18.80 7.37
CA ILE A 63 0.41 19.37 7.35
C ILE A 63 0.44 20.87 7.72
N VAL A 64 -0.29 21.70 6.96
CA VAL A 64 -0.37 23.17 7.19
C VAL A 64 -1.74 23.60 7.70
N LYS A 65 -2.83 23.05 7.15
CA LYS A 65 -4.19 23.56 7.45
C LYS A 65 -5.25 22.46 7.36
N VAL A 66 -6.28 22.57 8.18
CA VAL A 66 -7.53 21.81 8.05
C VAL A 66 -8.55 22.65 7.28
N LEU A 67 -9.13 22.06 6.25
CA LEU A 67 -10.07 22.71 5.33
C LEU A 67 -11.53 22.40 5.65
N LYS A 68 -11.83 21.14 5.97
CA LYS A 68 -13.19 20.64 6.19
C LYS A 68 -13.21 19.59 7.29
N GLU A 69 -14.39 19.36 7.86
CA GLU A 69 -14.67 18.26 8.78
C GLU A 69 -15.83 17.41 8.23
N ARG A 70 -15.80 16.10 8.45
CA ARG A 70 -16.91 15.19 8.20
C ARG A 70 -16.99 14.11 9.28
N ARG A 71 -18.14 13.46 9.40
CA ARG A 71 -18.26 12.22 10.20
C ARG A 71 -17.92 11.04 9.31
N ALA A 72 -17.06 10.15 9.79
CA ALA A 72 -16.79 8.90 9.09
C ALA A 72 -18.07 8.05 9.04
N ARG A 73 -18.28 7.30 7.95
CA ARG A 73 -19.47 6.47 7.77
C ARG A 73 -19.48 5.29 8.75
N ASP A 74 -18.30 4.73 9.03
CA ASP A 74 -18.14 3.49 9.80
C ASP A 74 -17.53 3.69 11.19
N LYS A 75 -17.01 4.89 11.48
CA LYS A 75 -16.43 5.24 12.79
C LYS A 75 -17.23 6.37 13.41
N LYS A 76 -17.47 6.31 14.74
CA LYS A 76 -18.00 7.44 15.53
C LYS A 76 -17.03 8.64 15.59
N GLU A 77 -15.85 8.51 14.99
CA GLU A 77 -14.81 9.52 14.95
C GLU A 77 -15.04 10.50 13.78
N LYS A 78 -14.49 11.72 13.92
CA LYS A 78 -14.52 12.74 12.88
C LYS A 78 -13.26 12.62 12.02
N GLU A 79 -13.43 12.86 10.73
CA GLU A 79 -12.33 13.04 9.78
C GLU A 79 -12.20 14.51 9.42
N TYR A 80 -10.98 14.93 9.18
CA TYR A 80 -10.62 16.29 8.80
C TYR A 80 -9.92 16.25 7.45
N LEU A 81 -10.33 17.12 6.53
CA LEU A 81 -9.67 17.28 5.23
C LEU A 81 -8.46 18.19 5.44
N VAL A 82 -7.29 17.67 5.12
CA VAL A 82 -6.01 18.28 5.48
C VAL A 82 -5.27 18.73 4.23
N ARG A 83 -4.68 19.93 4.30
CA ARG A 83 -3.80 20.48 3.28
C ARG A 83 -2.35 20.41 3.73
N TYR A 84 -1.53 19.81 2.87
CA TYR A 84 -0.09 19.71 3.06
C TYR A 84 0.64 20.99 2.64
N ARG A 85 1.90 21.13 3.09
CA ARG A 85 2.77 22.25 2.74
C ARG A 85 3.20 22.18 1.28
N THR A 86 3.50 20.97 0.83
CA THR A 86 3.99 20.73 -0.54
C THR A 86 2.78 20.74 -1.47
N PRO A 87 2.73 21.62 -2.48
CA PRO A 87 1.57 21.76 -3.36
C PRO A 87 1.32 20.53 -4.24
N THR A 88 2.33 19.69 -4.43
CA THR A 88 2.23 18.41 -5.15
C THR A 88 1.42 17.37 -4.38
N GLN A 89 1.29 17.53 -3.05
CA GLN A 89 0.54 16.58 -2.23
C GLN A 89 -0.94 16.95 -2.24
N GLU A 90 -1.77 15.99 -2.62
CA GLU A 90 -3.22 16.15 -2.65
C GLU A 90 -3.81 16.26 -1.23
N ASP A 91 -4.95 16.94 -1.12
CA ASP A 91 -5.65 17.07 0.15
C ASP A 91 -6.25 15.70 0.57
N GLU A 92 -6.06 15.31 1.83
CA GLU A 92 -6.44 13.98 2.32
C GLU A 92 -7.35 14.05 3.55
N TRP A 93 -8.28 13.09 3.67
CA TRP A 93 -9.11 12.94 4.85
C TRP A 93 -8.40 12.09 5.90
N LEU A 94 -8.04 12.71 7.02
CA LEU A 94 -7.32 12.05 8.12
C LEU A 94 -8.13 12.08 9.42
N LEU A 95 -7.89 11.09 10.29
CA LEU A 95 -8.40 11.11 11.64
C LEU A 95 -7.59 12.09 12.50
N GLU A 96 -8.17 12.50 13.63
CA GLU A 96 -7.52 13.40 14.59
C GLU A 96 -6.18 12.85 15.12
N LYS A 97 -6.06 11.52 15.21
CA LYS A 97 -4.86 10.81 15.69
C LYS A 97 -3.72 10.80 14.67
N ASP A 98 -4.05 10.90 13.39
CA ASP A 98 -3.09 10.78 12.28
C ASP A 98 -2.54 12.16 11.87
N ILE A 99 -3.06 13.25 12.46
CA ILE A 99 -2.64 14.62 12.18
C ILE A 99 -1.61 15.06 13.21
N THR A 100 -0.38 15.38 12.76
CA THR A 100 0.64 15.95 13.63
C THR A 100 0.21 17.34 14.14
N ASN A 101 0.26 17.56 15.46
CA ASN A 101 -0.22 18.80 16.11
C ASN A 101 -1.72 19.10 15.85
N SER A 102 -2.56 18.07 15.78
CA SER A 102 -4.00 18.15 15.49
C SER A 102 -4.73 19.21 16.33
N ASP A 103 -4.48 19.28 17.64
CA ASP A 103 -5.11 20.25 18.56
C ASP A 103 -5.01 21.70 18.07
N LYS A 104 -3.81 22.11 17.64
CA LYS A 104 -3.55 23.49 17.20
C LYS A 104 -4.27 23.78 15.89
N LEU A 105 -4.20 22.85 14.94
CA LEU A 105 -4.77 23.02 13.61
C LEU A 105 -6.29 23.02 13.64
N ILE A 106 -6.88 22.09 14.38
CA ILE A 106 -8.34 21.96 14.54
C ILE A 106 -8.88 23.16 15.32
N ARG A 107 -8.19 23.63 16.37
CA ARG A 107 -8.59 24.85 17.10
C ARG A 107 -8.60 26.09 16.20
N ARG A 108 -7.58 26.27 15.35
CA ARG A 108 -7.54 27.36 14.37
C ARG A 108 -8.70 27.26 13.39
N PHE A 109 -8.94 26.08 12.82
CA PHE A 109 -10.07 25.83 11.92
C PHE A 109 -11.43 26.16 12.56
N ARG A 110 -11.66 25.74 13.82
CA ARG A 110 -12.89 26.06 14.56
C ARG A 110 -13.05 27.55 14.81
N ASN A 111 -11.96 28.27 15.11
CA ASN A 111 -12.00 29.71 15.32
C ASN A 111 -12.27 30.48 14.03
N GLU A 112 -11.70 30.05 12.90
CA GLU A 112 -11.94 30.66 11.58
C GLU A 112 -13.39 30.50 11.12
N ARG A 113 -14.06 29.40 11.50
CA ARG A 113 -15.48 29.15 11.15
C ARG A 113 -16.48 29.93 12.01
N LYS A 114 -16.07 30.52 13.14
CA LYS A 114 -17.00 31.29 13.97
C LYS A 114 -17.40 32.57 13.21
N PRO A 115 -18.71 32.89 13.12
CA PRO A 115 -19.15 34.16 12.56
C PRO A 115 -18.52 35.29 13.38
N LYS A 116 -17.88 36.25 12.70
CA LYS A 116 -17.37 37.45 13.36
C LYS A 116 -18.59 38.28 13.74
N GLU A 117 -18.91 38.34 15.03
CA GLU A 117 -19.86 39.32 15.56
C GLU A 117 -19.28 40.72 15.33
N TYR A 118 -19.80 41.41 14.32
CA TYR A 118 -19.53 42.83 14.15
C TYR A 118 -20.35 43.58 15.19
N LYS A 119 -19.69 44.08 16.24
CA LYS A 119 -20.33 45.01 17.17
C LYS A 119 -20.60 46.32 16.42
N ILE A 120 -21.84 46.50 15.98
CA ILE A 120 -22.31 47.77 15.42
C ILE A 120 -22.28 48.76 16.58
N LYS A 121 -21.34 49.72 16.55
CA LYS A 121 -21.33 50.84 17.49
C LYS A 121 -22.46 51.78 17.09
N HIS A 122 -23.51 51.86 17.91
CA HIS A 122 -24.43 52.98 17.83
C HIS A 122 -23.73 54.18 18.46
N TYR A 123 -23.43 55.18 17.63
CA TYR A 123 -23.01 56.51 18.04
C TYR A 123 -24.25 57.37 18.30
#